data_AF-A0A2M8PK17-F1
#
_entry.id   AF-A0A2M8PK17-F1
#
_cell.length_a   1.000
_cell.length_b   1.000
_cell.length_c   1.000
_cell.angle_alpha   90.00
_cell.angle_beta   90.00
_cell.angle_gamma   90.00
#
_symmetry.space_group_name_H-M   'P 1'
#
loop_
_entity.id
_entity.type
_entity.pdbx_description
1 polymer ?
#
loop_
_entity_poly.entity_id
_entity_poly.type
_entity_poly.pdbx_seq_one_letter_code
_entity_poly.pdbx_strand_id
1 'polypeptide(L)'
;VVHEILEKHNYPDIVKQLLGEMITLTALLSSMLKYEGVFTLQTQGDGPISMMVADMTSAGELRGCATFDEGRVEEARKQLAVFSKEQRGEGSDNQLAQLLGKGYIAFTVDQGENTERYQGIVELKGASLVD
;
A
#
# COMPACT_ATOMS: atom_id res chain seq x y z
N VAL A 1 12.09 11.65 -3.96
CA VAL A 1 10.97 11.39 -3.01
C VAL A 1 10.66 9.90 -2.83
N VAL A 2 9.95 9.21 -3.74
CA VAL A 2 9.54 7.79 -3.52
C VAL A 2 10.75 6.87 -3.27
N HIS A 3 11.79 6.99 -4.10
CA HIS A 3 13.03 6.21 -3.94
C HIS A 3 13.69 6.44 -2.57
N GLU A 4 13.80 7.70 -2.13
CA GLU A 4 14.36 8.05 -0.82
C GLU A 4 13.56 7.48 0.36
N ILE A 5 12.23 7.39 0.24
CA ILE A 5 11.38 6.77 1.27
C ILE A 5 11.67 5.27 1.34
N LEU A 6 11.79 4.61 0.19
CA LEU A 6 12.04 3.17 0.10
C LEU A 6 13.46 2.77 0.52
N GLU A 7 14.45 3.65 0.35
CA GLU A 7 15.85 3.38 0.74
C GLU A 7 16.13 3.52 2.23
N LYS A 8 15.27 4.22 2.99
CA LYS A 8 15.42 4.37 4.44
C LYS A 8 15.22 3.07 5.22
N HIS A 9 14.64 2.06 4.58
CA HIS A 9 14.32 0.77 5.17
C HIS A 9 14.82 -0.36 4.27
N ASN A 10 15.39 -1.41 4.87
CA ASN A 10 15.88 -2.56 4.12
C ASN A 10 14.74 -3.51 3.70
N TYR A 11 13.74 -2.97 3.00
CA TYR A 11 12.57 -3.73 2.56
C TYR A 11 12.96 -4.77 1.49
N PRO A 12 12.38 -5.99 1.53
CA PRO A 12 12.42 -6.90 0.38
C PRO A 12 11.83 -6.24 -0.87
N ASP A 13 12.33 -6.59 -2.06
CA ASP A 13 11.94 -5.92 -3.32
C ASP A 13 10.43 -5.95 -3.58
N ILE A 14 9.77 -7.06 -3.21
CA ILE A 14 8.32 -7.20 -3.35
C ILE A 14 7.52 -6.23 -2.45
N VAL A 15 8.06 -5.93 -1.25
CA VAL A 15 7.48 -4.95 -0.33
C VAL A 15 7.75 -3.53 -0.84
N LYS A 16 8.96 -3.27 -1.37
CA LYS A 16 9.31 -1.97 -1.98
C LYS A 16 8.38 -1.62 -3.13
N GLN A 17 8.11 -2.59 -4.01
CA GLN A 17 7.24 -2.38 -5.16
C GLN A 17 5.84 -1.97 -4.71
N LEU A 18 5.23 -2.75 -3.81
CA LEU A 18 3.87 -2.49 -3.36
C LEU A 18 3.74 -1.18 -2.56
N LEU A 19 4.73 -0.88 -1.71
CA LEU A 19 4.79 0.39 -1.00
C LEU A 19 4.99 1.56 -1.97
N GLY A 20 5.79 1.40 -3.02
CA GLY A 20 5.97 2.40 -4.07
C GLY A 20 4.68 2.69 -4.84
N GLU A 21 3.90 1.66 -5.16
CA GLU A 21 2.56 1.79 -5.76
C GLU A 21 1.61 2.54 -4.82
N MET A 22 1.56 2.17 -3.53
CA MET A 22 0.74 2.87 -2.53
C MET A 22 1.13 4.34 -2.38
N ILE A 23 2.41 4.66 -2.31
CA ILE A 23 2.90 6.04 -2.20
C ILE A 23 2.50 6.85 -3.45
N THR A 24 2.62 6.24 -4.64
CA THR A 24 2.23 6.88 -5.90
C THR A 24 0.72 7.12 -5.95
N LEU A 25 -0.07 6.13 -5.55
CA LEU A 25 -1.52 6.24 -5.46
C LEU A 25 -1.94 7.32 -4.46
N THR A 26 -1.28 7.40 -3.31
CA THR A 26 -1.51 8.43 -2.29
C THR A 26 -1.25 9.83 -2.85
N ALA A 27 -0.17 10.02 -3.60
CA ALA A 27 0.14 11.30 -4.24
C ALA A 27 -0.90 11.67 -5.30
N LEU A 28 -1.35 10.71 -6.12
CA LEU A 28 -2.38 10.94 -7.13
C LEU A 28 -3.73 11.29 -6.51
N LEU A 29 -4.20 10.49 -5.55
CA LEU A 29 -5.50 10.68 -4.88
C LEU A 29 -5.55 12.00 -4.11
N SER A 30 -4.50 12.30 -3.33
CA SER A 30 -4.43 13.55 -2.58
C SER A 30 -4.42 14.76 -3.51
N SER A 31 -3.75 14.71 -4.67
CA SER A 31 -3.74 15.81 -5.64
C SER A 31 -5.11 16.15 -6.24
N MET A 32 -6.05 15.20 -6.21
CA MET A 32 -7.42 15.38 -6.71
C MET A 32 -8.37 15.97 -5.66
N LEU A 33 -7.96 16.02 -4.40
CA LEU A 33 -8.77 16.49 -3.28
C LEU A 33 -8.34 17.89 -2.85
N LYS A 34 -9.32 18.74 -2.52
CA LYS A 34 -9.05 19.99 -1.80
C LYS A 34 -9.16 19.70 -0.31
N TYR A 35 -8.05 19.79 0.40
CA TYR A 35 -7.98 19.60 1.85
C TYR A 35 -6.84 20.45 2.42
N GLU A 36 -6.97 20.85 3.68
CA GLU A 36 -5.91 21.53 4.43
C GLU A 36 -5.54 20.67 5.64
N GLY A 37 -4.49 19.84 5.50
CA GLY A 37 -4.10 18.89 6.53
C GLY A 37 -3.36 17.67 5.97
N VAL A 38 -3.79 16.46 6.33
CA VAL A 38 -3.13 15.21 5.98
C VAL A 38 -4.11 14.25 5.30
N PHE A 39 -3.76 13.79 4.11
CA PHE A 39 -4.39 12.66 3.43
C PHE A 39 -3.62 11.39 3.75
N THR A 40 -4.28 10.36 4.27
CA THR A 40 -3.67 9.07 4.62
C THR A 40 -4.35 7.94 3.85
N LEU A 41 -3.56 7.11 3.20
CA LEU A 41 -3.98 5.83 2.63
C LEU A 41 -3.36 4.71 3.46
N GLN A 42 -4.19 3.79 3.93
CA GLN A 42 -3.78 2.69 4.80
C GLN A 42 -4.39 1.38 4.29
N THR A 43 -3.56 0.34 4.20
CA THR A 43 -4.03 -1.04 4.04
C THR A 43 -3.80 -1.79 5.34
N GLN A 44 -4.76 -2.62 5.75
CA GLN A 44 -4.57 -3.57 6.84
C GLN A 44 -5.13 -4.93 6.43
N GLY A 45 -4.38 -6.00 6.67
CA GLY A 45 -4.80 -7.36 6.35
C GLY A 45 -4.07 -8.42 7.15
N ASP A 46 -4.44 -9.69 6.92
CA ASP A 46 -3.90 -10.87 7.61
C ASP A 46 -2.76 -11.57 6.87
N GLY A 47 -2.29 -11.00 5.75
CA GLY A 47 -1.21 -11.52 4.94
C GLY A 47 0.20 -11.32 5.53
N PRO A 48 1.25 -11.74 4.79
CA PRO A 48 2.65 -11.46 5.11
C PRO A 48 2.97 -9.98 5.38
N ILE A 49 2.31 -9.07 4.67
CA ILE A 49 2.31 -7.63 4.90
C ILE A 49 1.05 -7.31 5.68
N SER A 50 1.19 -7.01 6.97
CA SER A 50 0.03 -6.80 7.85
C SER A 50 -0.53 -5.39 7.74
N MET A 51 0.33 -4.42 7.43
CA MET A 51 -0.06 -3.02 7.32
C MET A 51 0.87 -2.27 6.38
N MET A 52 0.30 -1.37 5.59
CA MET A 52 1.05 -0.32 4.92
C MET A 52 0.30 0.99 5.10
N VAL A 53 1.04 2.07 5.28
CA VAL A 53 0.49 3.41 5.42
C VAL A 53 1.33 4.34 4.55
N ALA A 54 0.66 5.18 3.78
CA ALA A 54 1.27 6.32 3.13
C ALA A 54 0.42 7.55 3.40
N ASP A 55 1.05 8.67 3.69
CA ASP A 55 0.34 9.92 3.84
C ASP A 55 1.05 11.08 3.17
N MET A 56 0.25 12.06 2.79
CA MET A 56 0.67 13.28 2.13
C MET A 56 0.01 14.48 2.82
N THR A 57 0.82 15.47 3.18
CA THR A 57 0.32 16.73 3.70
C THR A 57 -0.15 17.63 2.55
N SER A 58 -1.01 18.62 2.82
CA SER A 58 -1.41 19.63 1.82
C SER A 58 -0.22 20.46 1.29
N ALA A 59 0.89 20.50 2.04
CA ALA A 59 2.17 21.10 1.62
C ALA A 59 3.00 20.20 0.69
N GLY A 60 2.56 18.97 0.44
CA GLY A 60 3.20 18.01 -0.44
C GLY A 60 4.29 17.15 0.20
N GLU A 61 4.37 17.15 1.53
CA GLU A 61 5.29 16.26 2.25
C GLU A 61 4.73 14.85 2.26
N LEU A 62 5.54 13.88 1.85
CA LEU A 62 5.13 12.50 1.62
C LEU A 62 5.93 11.55 2.51
N ARG A 63 5.25 10.63 3.19
CA ARG A 63 5.88 9.53 3.93
C ARG A 63 5.11 8.23 3.72
N GLY A 64 5.80 7.12 3.88
CA GLY A 64 5.18 5.81 3.83
C GLY A 64 5.99 4.76 4.58
N CYS A 65 5.31 3.79 5.16
CA CYS A 65 5.91 2.68 5.86
C CYS A 65 5.09 1.40 5.66
N ALA A 66 5.76 0.26 5.79
CA ALA A 66 5.15 -1.05 5.76
C ALA A 66 5.58 -1.87 6.98
N THR A 67 4.64 -2.63 7.54
CA THR A 67 4.85 -3.65 8.56
C THR A 67 4.61 -5.01 7.94
N PHE A 68 5.59 -5.91 8.07
CA PHE A 68 5.55 -7.22 7.43
C PHE A 68 6.34 -8.25 8.24
N ASP A 69 6.05 -9.52 8.00
CA ASP A 69 6.80 -10.65 8.54
C ASP A 69 7.79 -11.16 7.49
N GLU A 70 9.09 -11.03 7.77
CA GLU A 70 10.17 -11.40 6.85
C GLU A 70 10.09 -12.86 6.38
N GLY A 71 9.78 -13.78 7.30
CA GLY A 71 9.69 -15.22 6.99
C GLY A 71 8.52 -15.53 6.06
N ARG A 72 7.35 -14.94 6.34
CA ARG A 72 6.15 -15.11 5.50
C ARG A 72 6.30 -14.42 4.15
N VAL A 73 6.96 -13.26 4.08
CA VAL A 73 7.22 -12.56 2.81
C VAL A 73 8.18 -13.36 1.94
N GLU A 74 9.23 -13.94 2.51
CA GLU A 74 10.16 -14.76 1.74
C GLU A 74 9.52 -16.07 1.25
N GLU A 75 8.63 -16.67 2.05
CA GLU A 75 7.84 -17.82 1.61
C GLU A 75 6.88 -17.45 0.47
N ALA A 76 6.14 -16.35 0.60
CA ALA A 76 5.26 -15.85 -0.44
C ALA A 76 6.05 -15.55 -1.75
N ARG A 77 7.25 -14.97 -1.63
CA ARG A 77 8.14 -14.74 -2.77
C ARG A 77 8.52 -16.03 -3.50
N LYS A 78 8.88 -17.08 -2.76
CA LYS A 78 9.22 -18.39 -3.35
C LYS A 78 8.03 -19.00 -4.06
N GLN A 79 6.84 -18.95 -3.45
CA GLN A 79 5.61 -19.45 -4.04
C GLN A 79 5.29 -18.73 -5.35
N LEU A 80 5.34 -17.39 -5.34
CA LEU A 80 5.14 -16.57 -6.54
C LEU A 80 6.13 -16.93 -7.66
N ALA A 81 7.41 -17.16 -7.34
CA ALA A 81 8.44 -17.55 -8.31
C ALA A 81 8.24 -18.94 -8.93
N VAL A 82 7.56 -19.86 -8.23
CA VAL A 82 7.19 -21.19 -8.75
C VAL A 82 6.00 -21.06 -9.72
N PHE A 83 4.97 -20.29 -9.35
CA PHE A 83 3.80 -20.04 -10.21
C PHE A 83 4.17 -19.35 -11.53
N SER A 84 5.17 -18.44 -11.53
CA SER A 84 5.58 -17.72 -12.75
C SER A 84 6.19 -18.61 -13.85
N LYS A 85 6.55 -19.86 -13.55
CA LYS A 85 7.15 -20.80 -14.52
C LYS A 85 6.13 -21.66 -15.28
N GLU A 86 4.94 -21.88 -14.75
CA GLU A 86 3.98 -22.85 -15.30
C GLU A 86 2.78 -22.21 -16.02
N GLN A 87 2.44 -20.95 -15.74
CA GLN A 87 1.36 -20.22 -16.42
C GLN A 87 1.85 -18.83 -16.84
N ARG A 88 2.07 -18.66 -18.15
CA ARG A 88 2.65 -17.44 -18.74
C ARG A 88 1.60 -16.52 -19.40
N GLY A 89 0.34 -16.61 -18.98
CA GLY A 89 -0.75 -15.77 -19.45
C GLY A 89 -1.79 -15.66 -18.36
N GLU A 90 -2.15 -14.43 -17.98
CA GLU A 90 -2.99 -14.04 -16.83
C GLU A 90 -2.30 -14.35 -15.50
N GLY A 91 -1.75 -13.43 -14.73
CA GLY A 91 -1.89 -11.99 -14.59
C GLY A 91 -1.23 -11.68 -13.23
N SER A 92 -1.05 -10.41 -12.89
CA SER A 92 -0.66 -9.95 -11.54
C SER A 92 -1.67 -10.33 -10.44
N ASP A 93 -2.58 -11.28 -10.72
CA ASP A 93 -3.94 -11.29 -10.22
C ASP A 93 -4.09 -11.82 -8.79
N ASN A 94 -3.00 -12.36 -8.25
CA ASN A 94 -2.98 -12.99 -6.94
C ASN A 94 -1.82 -12.49 -6.07
N GLN A 95 -1.02 -11.52 -6.54
CA GLN A 95 0.15 -11.05 -5.80
C GLN A 95 -0.26 -10.16 -4.62
N LEU A 96 -1.25 -9.28 -4.81
CA LEU A 96 -1.81 -8.47 -3.74
C LEU A 96 -2.46 -9.35 -2.65
N ALA A 97 -3.35 -10.26 -3.05
CA ALA A 97 -4.05 -11.15 -2.14
C ALA A 97 -3.09 -12.08 -1.38
N GLN A 98 -2.01 -12.55 -2.01
CA GLN A 98 -0.98 -13.36 -1.34
C GLN A 98 -0.15 -12.58 -0.31
N LEU A 99 0.04 -11.27 -0.52
CA LEU A 99 0.86 -10.41 0.35
C LEU A 99 0.07 -9.72 1.45
N LEU A 100 -1.11 -9.19 1.15
CA LEU A 100 -1.95 -8.48 2.13
C LEU A 100 -3.01 -9.38 2.76
N GLY A 101 -3.34 -10.51 2.12
CA GLY A 101 -4.39 -11.40 2.60
C GLY A 101 -5.79 -10.74 2.50
N LYS A 102 -6.67 -11.13 3.42
CA LYS A 102 -7.99 -10.50 3.59
C LYS A 102 -7.83 -9.28 4.48
N GLY A 103 -8.54 -8.21 4.12
CA GLY A 103 -8.44 -6.97 4.86
C GLY A 103 -9.20 -5.84 4.21
N TYR A 104 -8.76 -4.61 4.48
CA TYR A 104 -9.37 -3.41 3.96
C TYR A 104 -8.33 -2.34 3.61
N ILE A 105 -8.75 -1.43 2.73
CA ILE A 105 -8.10 -0.15 2.47
C ILE A 105 -8.94 0.92 3.14
N ALA A 106 -8.31 1.78 3.92
CA ALA A 106 -8.89 2.99 4.46
C ALA A 106 -8.20 4.20 3.83
N PHE A 107 -8.98 5.15 3.35
CA PHE A 107 -8.48 6.48 3.02
C PHE A 107 -9.07 7.47 4.03
N THR A 108 -8.23 8.34 4.56
CA THR A 108 -8.58 9.27 5.64
C THR A 108 -8.13 10.67 5.26
N VAL A 109 -9.02 11.65 5.39
CA VAL A 109 -8.70 13.08 5.24
C VAL A 109 -8.88 13.72 6.61
N ASP A 110 -7.76 14.17 7.18
CA ASP A 110 -7.74 14.90 8.45
C ASP A 110 -7.36 16.36 8.15
N GLN A 111 -8.25 17.31 8.47
CA GLN A 111 -8.06 18.73 8.18
C GLN A 111 -7.74 19.56 9.44
N GLY A 112 -7.32 18.90 10.52
CA GLY A 112 -6.92 19.56 11.77
C GLY A 112 -8.09 19.87 12.72
N GLU A 113 -7.78 20.67 13.74
CA GLU A 113 -8.70 20.96 14.85
C GLU A 113 -9.97 21.67 14.37
N ASN A 114 -11.13 21.24 14.90
CA ASN A 114 -12.47 21.73 14.54
C ASN A 114 -12.95 21.36 13.12
N THR A 115 -12.35 20.35 12.50
CA THR A 115 -12.86 19.75 11.26
C THR A 115 -13.32 18.31 11.51
N GLU A 116 -14.32 17.85 10.75
CA GLU A 116 -14.69 16.45 10.77
C GLU A 116 -13.71 15.64 9.93
N ARG A 117 -13.13 14.60 10.54
CA ARG A 117 -12.31 13.62 9.82
C ARG A 117 -13.20 12.84 8.88
N TYR A 118 -12.86 12.83 7.60
CA TYR A 118 -13.51 11.98 6.61
C TYR A 118 -12.73 10.68 6.45
N GLN A 119 -13.42 9.55 6.49
CA GLN A 119 -12.81 8.24 6.27
C GLN A 119 -13.74 7.38 5.41
N GLY A 120 -13.17 6.81 4.35
CA GLY A 120 -13.81 5.74 3.60
C GLY A 120 -13.01 4.45 3.73
N ILE A 121 -13.72 3.35 3.91
CA ILE A 121 -13.14 2.01 4.06
C ILE A 121 -13.74 1.12 2.98
N VAL A 122 -12.87 0.42 2.26
CA VAL A 122 -13.24 -0.55 1.24
C VAL A 122 -12.53 -1.87 1.51
N GLU A 123 -13.23 -2.98 1.29
CA GLU A 123 -12.61 -4.30 1.40
C GLU A 123 -11.50 -4.46 0.36
N LEU A 124 -10.40 -5.10 0.74
CA LEU A 124 -9.37 -5.51 -0.21
C LEU A 124 -9.98 -6.58 -1.14
N LYS A 125 -10.34 -6.16 -2.36
CA LYS A 125 -10.80 -7.01 -3.45
C LYS A 125 -10.03 -6.61 -4.70
N GLY A 126 -9.69 -7.59 -5.53
CA GLY A 126 -8.95 -7.33 -6.76
C GLY A 126 -7.51 -7.84 -6.72
N ALA A 127 -6.84 -7.64 -7.84
CA ALA A 127 -5.55 -8.21 -8.19
C ALA A 127 -4.39 -7.27 -7.81
N SER A 128 -4.66 -5.97 -7.79
CA SER A 128 -3.74 -4.88 -7.51
C SER A 128 -4.40 -3.79 -6.65
N LEU A 129 -3.61 -2.86 -6.10
CA LEU A 129 -4.11 -1.67 -5.39
C LEU A 129 -4.89 -0.70 -6.31
N VAL A 130 -4.80 -0.87 -7.63
CA VAL A 130 -5.42 0.00 -8.63
C VAL A 130 -6.69 -0.58 -9.26
N ASP A 131 -7.04 -1.83 -8.97
CA ASP A 131 -8.27 -2.48 -9.45
C ASP A 131 -9.47 -2.14 -8.56
#